data_AF-A0A2M7E2S1-F1
#
_entry.id   AF-A0A2M7E2S1-F1
#
_cell.length_a   1.000
_cell.length_b   1.000
_cell.length_c   1.000
_cell.angle_alpha   90.00
_cell.angle_beta   90.00
_cell.angle_gamma   90.00
#
_symmetry.space_group_name_H-M   'P 1'
#
loop_
_entity.id
_entity.type
_entity.pdbx_description
1 polymer ?
#
loop_
_entity_poly.entity_id
_entity_poly.type
_entity_poly.pdbx_seq_one_letter_code
_entity_poly.pdbx_strand_id
1 'polypeptide(L)'
;KKVNLLKQQIAIQNQYYYRLNKQSELQKEDLLIAKSEFKRDSSLFNEKVTAESEFSKSKSAFIQRKQTYESAITNLLNVKLQISQLEQQIVELQLQIQEQQKQYTQAIEQSYNTLLNSVKQWKQQYVFISSICGTVAFTIFRSENQNITIGDKVFTIIPEKESKIIGRIIMPMQGSGKVKSGQKVNIKFYNFPYMEFGMVTGKVKSISLISNESNYVVEVEFPNGLKTNYGKVLPFNQEMKGSAEIITEDIRLLERFFNPIKAIIKKNL
;
A
#
# COMPACT_ATOMS: atom_id res chain seq x y z
N LYS A 1 0.31 19.82 -32.21
CA LYS A 1 0.27 20.17 -33.65
C LYS A 1 -1.16 20.42 -34.15
N LYS A 2 -2.09 19.45 -34.05
CA LYS A 2 -3.49 19.59 -34.53
C LYS A 2 -4.29 20.74 -33.88
N VAL A 3 -4.21 20.92 -32.57
CA VAL A 3 -4.85 22.05 -31.85
C VAL A 3 -4.36 23.42 -32.37
N ASN A 4 -3.06 23.56 -32.67
CA ASN A 4 -2.52 24.81 -33.20
C ASN A 4 -3.04 25.11 -34.61
N LEU A 5 -3.20 24.09 -35.46
CA LEU A 5 -3.81 24.25 -36.79
C LEU A 5 -5.27 24.70 -36.67
N LEU A 6 -6.05 24.10 -35.77
CA LEU A 6 -7.43 24.51 -35.52
C LEU A 6 -7.53 25.95 -34.99
N LYS A 7 -6.61 26.37 -34.11
CA LYS A 7 -6.52 27.77 -33.64
C LYS A 7 -6.22 28.74 -34.77
N GLN A 8 -5.32 28.39 -35.69
CA GLN A 8 -5.04 29.19 -36.88
C GLN A 8 -6.28 29.28 -37.80
N GLN A 9 -7.01 28.18 -37.97
CA GLN A 9 -8.25 28.15 -38.76
C GLN A 9 -9.34 29.05 -38.15
N ILE A 10 -9.51 29.02 -36.82
CA ILE A 10 -10.41 29.93 -36.09
C ILE A 10 -10.01 31.39 -36.29
N ALA A 11 -8.70 31.70 -36.23
CA ALA A 11 -8.22 33.06 -36.46
C ALA A 11 -8.59 33.58 -37.86
N ILE A 12 -8.42 32.74 -38.89
CA ILE A 12 -8.84 33.06 -40.27
C ILE A 12 -10.36 33.24 -40.34
N GLN A 13 -11.13 32.35 -39.73
CA GLN A 13 -12.59 32.41 -39.74
C GLN A 13 -13.15 33.63 -39.01
N ASN A 14 -12.49 34.07 -37.93
CA ASN A 14 -12.81 35.32 -37.24
C ASN A 14 -12.53 36.56 -38.10
N GLN A 15 -11.43 36.58 -38.86
CA GLN A 15 -11.17 37.64 -39.82
C GLN A 15 -12.22 37.66 -40.93
N TYR A 16 -12.65 36.50 -41.40
CA TYR A 16 -13.71 36.37 -42.39
C TYR A 16 -15.07 36.86 -41.85
N TYR A 17 -15.43 36.45 -40.64
CA TYR A 17 -16.62 36.93 -39.91
C TYR A 17 -16.61 38.46 -39.79
N TYR A 18 -15.49 39.05 -39.40
CA TYR A 18 -15.35 40.50 -39.28
C TYR A 18 -15.61 41.24 -40.61
N ARG A 19 -15.11 40.71 -41.72
CA ARG A 19 -15.36 41.28 -43.06
C ARG A 19 -16.82 41.16 -43.47
N LEU A 20 -17.44 39.99 -43.26
CA LEU A 20 -18.87 39.80 -43.52
C LEU A 20 -19.74 40.72 -42.65
N ASN A 21 -19.34 40.97 -41.41
CA ASN A 21 -20.10 41.84 -40.51
C ASN A 21 -20.05 43.30 -40.97
N LYS A 22 -18.90 43.77 -41.49
CA LYS A 22 -18.84 45.07 -42.14
C LYS A 22 -19.75 45.15 -43.36
N GLN A 23 -19.79 44.09 -44.16
CA GLN A 23 -20.67 44.03 -45.33
C GLN A 23 -22.16 44.03 -44.94
N SER A 24 -22.55 43.33 -43.88
CA SER A 24 -23.95 43.33 -43.42
C SER A 24 -24.38 44.69 -42.89
N GLU A 25 -23.49 45.44 -42.22
CA GLU A 25 -23.81 46.81 -41.79
C GLU A 25 -24.06 47.74 -43.00
N LEU A 26 -23.30 47.62 -44.09
CA LEU A 26 -23.59 48.36 -45.33
C LEU A 26 -24.95 47.99 -45.93
N GLN A 27 -25.30 46.69 -45.94
CA GLN A 27 -26.60 46.24 -46.43
C GLN A 27 -27.77 46.68 -45.52
N LYS A 28 -27.50 46.84 -44.23
CA LYS A 28 -28.46 47.41 -43.27
C LYS A 28 -28.71 48.88 -43.55
N GLU A 29 -27.67 49.65 -43.83
CA GLU A 29 -27.80 51.05 -44.24
C GLU A 29 -28.63 51.18 -45.53
N ASP A 30 -28.34 50.36 -46.54
CA ASP A 30 -29.10 50.34 -47.79
C ASP A 30 -30.57 49.94 -47.60
N LEU A 31 -30.84 48.99 -46.70
CA LEU A 31 -32.18 48.62 -46.27
C LEU A 31 -32.92 49.80 -45.60
N LEU A 32 -32.23 50.56 -44.74
CA LEU A 32 -32.81 51.73 -44.06
C LEU A 32 -33.19 52.83 -45.06
N ILE A 33 -32.37 53.03 -46.10
CA ILE A 33 -32.66 53.96 -47.19
C ILE A 33 -33.92 53.54 -47.94
N ALA A 34 -34.02 52.30 -48.42
CA ALA A 34 -35.24 51.83 -49.10
C ALA A 34 -36.48 51.84 -48.19
N LYS A 35 -36.30 51.60 -46.88
CA LYS A 35 -37.41 51.70 -45.92
C LYS A 35 -37.93 53.13 -45.84
N SER A 36 -37.04 54.12 -45.89
CA SER A 36 -37.40 55.53 -45.89
C SER A 36 -38.08 55.94 -47.20
N GLU A 37 -37.56 55.50 -48.35
CA GLU A 37 -38.16 55.74 -49.68
C GLU A 37 -39.57 55.15 -49.76
N PHE A 38 -39.73 53.87 -49.40
CA PHE A 38 -41.03 53.21 -49.36
C PHE A 38 -42.04 53.93 -48.46
N LYS A 39 -41.61 54.43 -47.28
CA LYS A 39 -42.48 55.21 -46.39
C LYS A 39 -42.92 56.53 -47.02
N ARG A 40 -42.01 57.26 -47.69
CA ARG A 40 -42.32 58.50 -48.40
C ARG A 40 -43.34 58.25 -49.50
N ASP A 41 -43.08 57.27 -50.36
CA ASP A 41 -43.96 56.93 -51.48
C ASP A 41 -45.32 56.41 -50.99
N SER A 42 -45.35 55.69 -49.86
CA SER A 42 -46.61 55.28 -49.22
C SER A 42 -47.44 56.46 -48.76
N SER A 43 -46.83 57.53 -48.24
CA SER A 43 -47.54 58.75 -47.82
C SER A 43 -48.09 59.49 -49.03
N LEU A 44 -47.28 59.67 -50.07
CA LEU A 44 -47.66 60.35 -51.31
C LEU A 44 -48.76 59.60 -52.09
N PHE A 45 -48.73 58.27 -52.05
CA PHE A 45 -49.78 57.44 -52.65
C PHE A 45 -51.12 57.59 -51.90
N ASN A 46 -51.10 57.65 -50.57
CA ASN A 46 -52.30 57.90 -49.76
C ASN A 46 -52.89 59.30 -50.04
N GLU A 47 -52.04 60.27 -50.36
CA GLU A 47 -52.43 61.62 -50.79
C GLU A 47 -52.82 61.69 -52.29
N LYS A 48 -52.79 60.56 -53.02
CA LYS A 48 -53.08 60.41 -54.47
C LYS A 48 -52.14 61.21 -55.39
N VAL A 49 -50.92 61.50 -54.93
CA VAL A 49 -49.92 62.30 -55.65
C VAL A 49 -49.01 61.43 -56.53
N THR A 50 -48.90 60.13 -56.28
CA THR A 50 -48.02 59.19 -57.00
C THR A 50 -48.78 58.01 -57.61
N ALA A 51 -48.24 57.43 -58.68
CA ALA A 51 -48.87 56.29 -59.36
C ALA A 51 -48.72 54.98 -58.55
N GLU A 52 -49.70 54.08 -58.65
CA GLU A 52 -49.65 52.76 -58.01
C GLU A 52 -48.43 51.93 -58.44
N SER A 53 -47.97 52.12 -59.67
CA SER A 53 -46.77 51.46 -60.19
C SER A 53 -45.48 51.89 -59.49
N GLU A 54 -45.39 53.15 -59.04
CA GLU A 54 -44.22 53.68 -58.34
C GLU A 54 -44.19 53.18 -56.89
N PHE A 55 -45.34 53.21 -56.20
CA PHE A 55 -45.50 52.62 -54.88
C PHE A 55 -45.17 51.12 -54.86
N SER A 56 -45.65 50.37 -55.85
CA SER A 56 -45.37 48.94 -55.98
C SER A 56 -43.88 48.66 -56.23
N LYS A 57 -43.21 49.51 -57.02
CA LYS A 57 -41.76 49.43 -57.26
C LYS A 57 -40.95 49.68 -55.99
N SER A 58 -41.26 50.73 -55.22
CA SER A 58 -40.53 51.02 -53.97
C SER A 58 -40.77 49.96 -52.89
N LYS A 59 -41.99 49.40 -52.82
CA LYS A 59 -42.29 48.24 -51.96
C LYS A 59 -41.46 47.02 -52.34
N SER A 60 -41.39 46.69 -53.63
CA SER A 60 -40.60 45.56 -54.13
C SER A 60 -39.10 45.76 -53.83
N ALA A 61 -38.56 46.96 -54.07
CA ALA A 61 -37.18 47.30 -53.76
C ALA A 61 -36.86 47.16 -52.25
N PHE A 62 -37.76 47.63 -51.37
CA PHE A 62 -37.61 47.45 -49.92
C PHE A 62 -37.59 45.97 -49.51
N ILE A 63 -38.50 45.15 -50.05
CA ILE A 63 -38.54 43.71 -49.76
C ILE A 63 -37.25 43.03 -50.24
N GLN A 64 -36.76 43.37 -51.43
CA GLN A 64 -35.53 42.80 -51.99
C GLN A 64 -34.30 43.15 -51.14
N ARG A 65 -34.15 44.42 -50.73
CA ARG A 65 -33.05 44.83 -49.83
C ARG A 65 -33.18 44.16 -48.46
N LYS A 66 -34.41 43.97 -47.96
CA LYS A 66 -34.66 43.24 -46.71
C LYS A 66 -34.19 41.79 -46.82
N GLN A 67 -34.58 41.08 -47.87
CA GLN A 67 -34.14 39.71 -48.11
C GLN A 67 -32.61 39.60 -48.20
N THR A 68 -31.97 40.58 -48.84
CA THR A 68 -30.50 40.62 -48.98
C THR A 68 -29.82 40.77 -47.61
N TYR A 69 -30.31 41.68 -46.76
CA TYR A 69 -29.80 41.85 -45.40
C TYR A 69 -30.01 40.60 -44.53
N GLU A 70 -31.21 40.01 -44.53
CA GLU A 70 -31.50 38.77 -43.78
C GLU A 70 -30.61 37.60 -44.24
N SER A 71 -30.31 37.52 -45.54
CA SER A 71 -29.40 36.51 -46.09
C SER A 71 -27.97 36.70 -45.56
N ALA A 72 -27.50 37.95 -45.45
CA ALA A 72 -26.17 38.22 -44.89
C ALA A 72 -26.09 37.93 -43.38
N ILE A 73 -27.15 38.22 -42.61
CA ILE A 73 -27.23 37.81 -41.21
C ILE A 73 -27.19 36.28 -41.08
N THR A 74 -27.93 35.56 -41.93
CA THR A 74 -27.89 34.09 -41.96
C THR A 74 -26.48 33.57 -42.25
N ASN A 75 -25.76 34.20 -43.20
CA ASN A 75 -24.37 33.85 -43.49
C ASN A 75 -23.43 34.10 -42.30
N LEU A 76 -23.61 35.21 -41.58
CA LEU A 76 -22.85 35.50 -40.36
C LEU A 76 -23.08 34.46 -39.27
N LEU A 77 -24.34 34.05 -39.06
CA LEU A 77 -24.69 33.00 -38.11
C LEU A 77 -24.05 31.66 -38.46
N ASN A 78 -24.06 31.29 -39.75
CA ASN A 78 -23.40 30.06 -40.22
C ASN A 78 -21.88 30.08 -39.96
N VAL A 79 -21.21 31.21 -40.23
CA VAL A 79 -19.78 31.36 -39.95
C VAL A 79 -19.49 31.29 -38.44
N LYS A 80 -20.34 31.91 -37.62
CA LYS A 80 -20.22 31.86 -36.16
C LYS A 80 -20.41 30.43 -35.62
N LEU A 81 -21.35 29.68 -36.19
CA LEU A 81 -21.57 28.27 -35.86
C LEU A 81 -20.35 27.41 -36.21
N GLN A 82 -19.72 27.65 -37.36
CA GLN A 82 -18.47 26.99 -37.74
C GLN A 82 -17.32 27.30 -36.76
N ILE A 83 -17.18 28.55 -36.32
CA ILE A 83 -16.18 28.93 -35.29
C ILE A 83 -16.44 28.14 -34.01
N SER A 84 -17.69 28.11 -33.54
CA SER A 84 -18.07 27.37 -32.33
C SER A 84 -17.79 25.88 -32.42
N GLN A 85 -18.01 25.27 -33.60
CA GLN A 85 -17.68 23.85 -33.84
C GLN A 85 -16.17 23.60 -33.77
N LEU A 86 -15.35 24.49 -34.33
CA LEU A 86 -13.90 24.39 -34.26
C LEU A 86 -13.38 24.55 -32.82
N GLU A 87 -13.98 25.46 -32.05
CA GLU A 87 -13.68 25.65 -30.62
C GLU A 87 -14.02 24.40 -29.81
N GLN A 88 -15.19 23.80 -30.05
CA GLN A 88 -15.59 22.54 -29.42
C GLN A 88 -14.58 21.42 -29.73
N GLN A 89 -14.17 21.28 -30.99
CA GLN A 89 -13.15 20.29 -31.37
C GLN A 89 -11.81 20.50 -30.66
N ILE A 90 -11.42 21.76 -30.38
CA ILE A 90 -10.22 22.05 -29.59
C ILE A 90 -10.37 21.55 -28.16
N VAL A 91 -11.52 21.81 -27.52
CA VAL A 91 -11.80 21.37 -26.15
C VAL A 91 -11.79 19.84 -26.06
N GLU A 92 -12.47 19.16 -26.98
CA GLU A 92 -12.50 17.69 -27.05
C GLU A 92 -11.08 17.09 -27.20
N LEU A 93 -10.26 17.66 -28.10
CA LEU A 93 -8.87 17.22 -28.26
C LEU A 93 -8.03 17.47 -27.01
N GLN A 94 -8.27 18.57 -26.28
CA GLN A 94 -7.55 18.86 -25.04
C GLN A 94 -7.91 17.88 -23.94
N LEU A 95 -9.20 17.56 -23.78
CA LEU A 95 -9.67 16.53 -22.84
C LEU A 95 -9.06 15.17 -23.18
N GLN A 96 -9.07 14.78 -24.45
CA GLN A 96 -8.47 13.52 -24.90
C GLN A 96 -6.96 13.45 -24.60
N ILE A 97 -6.23 14.55 -24.78
CA ILE A 97 -4.80 14.61 -24.43
C ILE A 97 -4.61 14.43 -22.92
N GLN A 98 -5.42 15.10 -22.09
CA GLN A 98 -5.34 14.97 -20.63
C GLN A 98 -5.65 13.55 -20.16
N GLU A 99 -6.68 12.92 -20.73
CA GLU A 99 -7.02 11.53 -20.43
C GLU A 99 -5.91 10.57 -20.80
N GLN A 100 -5.33 10.71 -22.01
CA GLN A 100 -4.20 9.88 -22.44
C GLN A 100 -2.97 10.07 -21.54
N GLN A 101 -2.64 11.31 -21.19
CA GLN A 101 -1.54 11.58 -20.26
C GLN A 101 -1.75 10.90 -18.92
N LYS A 102 -2.96 11.00 -18.36
CA LYS A 102 -3.31 10.33 -17.10
C LYS A 102 -3.19 8.80 -17.22
N GLN A 103 -3.70 8.23 -18.30
CA GLN A 103 -3.61 6.79 -18.56
C GLN A 103 -2.16 6.31 -18.66
N TYR A 104 -1.30 7.02 -19.39
CA TYR A 104 0.10 6.66 -19.52
C TYR A 104 0.86 6.78 -18.20
N THR A 105 0.62 7.84 -17.41
CA THR A 105 1.24 7.99 -16.09
C THR A 105 0.83 6.85 -15.17
N GLN A 106 -0.45 6.50 -15.13
CA GLN A 106 -0.95 5.38 -14.33
C GLN A 106 -0.34 4.04 -14.78
N ALA A 107 -0.22 3.81 -16.09
CA ALA A 107 0.39 2.59 -16.63
C ALA A 107 1.88 2.48 -16.25
N ILE A 108 2.62 3.60 -16.28
CA ILE A 108 4.03 3.64 -15.86
C ILE A 108 4.15 3.32 -14.37
N GLU A 109 3.35 3.94 -13.51
CA GLU A 109 3.36 3.68 -12.06
C GLU A 109 3.03 2.22 -11.74
N GLN A 110 2.02 1.66 -12.41
CA GLN A 110 1.63 0.26 -12.25
C GLN A 110 2.76 -0.69 -12.70
N SER A 111 3.39 -0.41 -13.84
CA SER A 111 4.50 -1.22 -14.35
C SER A 111 5.71 -1.16 -13.41
N TYR A 112 6.05 0.04 -12.91
CA TYR A 112 7.13 0.24 -11.95
C TYR A 112 6.89 -0.53 -10.64
N ASN A 113 5.68 -0.41 -10.06
CA ASN A 113 5.33 -1.12 -8.83
C ASN A 113 5.32 -2.64 -9.02
N THR A 114 4.85 -3.10 -10.18
CA THR A 114 4.87 -4.52 -10.54
C THR A 114 6.30 -5.04 -10.59
N LEU A 115 7.20 -4.35 -11.30
CA LEU A 115 8.62 -4.71 -11.37
C LEU A 115 9.27 -4.72 -9.98
N LEU A 116 9.02 -3.70 -9.17
CA LEU A 116 9.57 -3.59 -7.83
C LEU A 116 9.12 -4.76 -6.93
N ASN A 117 7.86 -5.17 -7.04
CA ASN A 117 7.32 -6.32 -6.32
C ASN A 117 7.92 -7.63 -6.83
N SER A 118 8.04 -7.82 -8.15
CA SER A 118 8.69 -8.99 -8.75
C SER A 118 10.15 -9.12 -8.30
N VAL A 119 10.90 -8.01 -8.24
CA VAL A 119 12.29 -8.00 -7.74
C VAL A 119 12.33 -8.35 -6.26
N LYS A 120 11.41 -7.83 -5.43
CA LYS A 120 11.32 -8.19 -4.01
C LYS A 120 11.02 -9.67 -3.81
N GLN A 121 10.06 -10.23 -4.57
CA GLN A 121 9.73 -11.65 -4.53
C GLN A 121 10.91 -12.52 -4.96
N TRP A 122 11.59 -12.14 -6.05
CA TRP A 122 12.80 -12.81 -6.49
C TRP A 122 13.88 -12.80 -5.40
N LYS A 123 14.12 -11.66 -4.75
CA LYS A 123 15.07 -11.57 -3.64
C LYS A 123 14.67 -12.49 -2.48
N GLN A 124 13.40 -12.50 -2.09
CA GLN A 124 12.92 -13.37 -1.00
C GLN A 124 13.07 -14.86 -1.33
N GLN A 125 12.91 -15.24 -2.60
CA GLN A 125 12.94 -16.64 -3.02
C GLN A 125 14.35 -17.16 -3.28
N TYR A 126 15.24 -16.33 -3.84
CA TYR A 126 16.53 -16.78 -4.35
C TYR A 126 17.75 -16.19 -3.62
N VAL A 127 17.56 -15.18 -2.77
CA VAL A 127 18.66 -14.57 -2.01
C VAL A 127 18.53 -14.93 -0.54
N PHE A 128 19.54 -15.62 -0.01
CA PHE A 128 19.62 -15.84 1.42
C PHE A 128 20.13 -14.59 2.13
N ILE A 129 19.29 -13.98 2.96
CA ILE A 129 19.62 -12.81 3.77
C ILE A 129 19.42 -13.19 5.24
N SER A 130 20.45 -13.00 6.07
CA SER A 130 20.34 -13.19 7.51
C SER A 130 19.63 -12.00 8.15
N SER A 131 18.64 -12.27 9.01
CA SER A 131 17.96 -11.25 9.83
C SER A 131 18.79 -10.80 11.04
N ILE A 132 19.89 -11.51 11.34
CA ILE A 132 20.72 -11.29 12.52
C ILE A 132 22.21 -11.26 12.16
N CYS A 133 22.99 -10.49 12.93
CA CYS A 133 24.45 -10.52 12.84
C CYS A 133 24.97 -11.79 13.53
N GLY A 134 25.91 -12.49 12.89
CA GLY A 134 26.37 -13.77 13.36
C GLY A 134 27.38 -14.42 12.42
N THR A 135 27.92 -15.56 12.84
CA THR A 135 28.78 -16.40 12.02
C THR A 135 27.96 -17.48 11.31
N VAL A 136 28.25 -17.74 10.03
CA VAL A 136 27.58 -18.79 9.26
C VAL A 136 28.23 -20.14 9.56
N ALA A 137 27.43 -21.12 9.98
CA ALA A 137 27.84 -22.50 10.19
C ALA A 137 27.19 -23.42 9.14
N PHE A 138 28.03 -24.20 8.45
CA PHE A 138 27.59 -25.19 7.47
C PHE A 138 27.52 -26.57 8.12
N THR A 139 26.32 -27.16 8.16
CA THR A 139 26.12 -28.52 8.71
C THR A 139 26.45 -29.61 7.67
N ILE A 140 26.49 -29.25 6.39
CA ILE A 140 26.71 -30.18 5.26
C ILE A 140 27.75 -29.57 4.33
N PHE A 141 28.69 -30.39 3.83
CA PHE A 141 29.65 -29.98 2.79
C PHE A 141 28.90 -29.73 1.48
N ARG A 142 29.00 -28.52 0.92
CA ARG A 142 28.28 -28.10 -0.29
C ARG A 142 29.24 -27.52 -1.31
N SER A 143 28.98 -27.79 -2.57
CA SER A 143 29.75 -27.30 -3.73
C SER A 143 28.92 -26.29 -4.51
N GLU A 144 29.57 -25.44 -5.31
CA GLU A 144 28.88 -24.55 -6.25
C GLU A 144 27.99 -25.35 -7.23
N ASN A 145 26.90 -24.73 -7.68
CA ASN A 145 25.94 -25.29 -8.64
C ASN A 145 25.16 -26.54 -8.17
N GLN A 146 25.08 -26.78 -6.87
CA GLN A 146 24.22 -27.84 -6.33
C GLN A 146 22.76 -27.38 -6.26
N ASN A 147 21.82 -28.25 -6.68
CA ASN A 147 20.39 -28.00 -6.54
C ASN A 147 19.96 -28.06 -5.08
N ILE A 148 19.05 -27.15 -4.69
CA ILE A 148 18.50 -27.02 -3.34
C ILE A 148 16.97 -27.05 -3.47
N THR A 149 16.30 -27.81 -2.60
CA THR A 149 14.83 -27.86 -2.56
C THR A 149 14.26 -26.96 -1.46
N ILE A 150 12.99 -26.59 -1.59
CA ILE A 150 12.31 -25.80 -0.57
C ILE A 150 12.25 -26.62 0.74
N GLY A 151 12.72 -26.01 1.83
CA GLY A 151 12.76 -26.64 3.15
C GLY A 151 14.14 -27.19 3.54
N ASP A 152 15.08 -27.27 2.60
CA ASP A 152 16.45 -27.66 2.90
C ASP A 152 17.13 -26.62 3.81
N LYS A 153 17.72 -27.10 4.90
CA LYS A 153 18.59 -26.29 5.77
C LYS A 153 19.94 -26.14 5.07
N VAL A 154 20.17 -24.98 4.45
CA VAL A 154 21.41 -24.69 3.73
C VAL A 154 22.54 -24.35 4.70
N PHE A 155 22.28 -23.45 5.66
CA PHE A 155 23.22 -23.05 6.70
C PHE A 155 22.48 -22.50 7.92
N THR A 156 23.18 -22.41 9.05
CA THR A 156 22.66 -21.82 10.30
C THR A 156 23.49 -20.59 10.65
N ILE A 157 22.85 -19.50 11.07
CA ILE A 157 23.56 -18.32 11.59
C ILE A 157 23.63 -18.42 13.11
N ILE A 158 24.85 -18.38 13.65
CA ILE A 158 25.12 -18.34 15.10
C ILE A 158 25.27 -16.87 15.50
N PRO A 159 24.37 -16.30 16.32
CA PRO A 159 24.47 -14.90 16.74
C PRO A 159 25.78 -14.62 17.50
N GLU A 160 26.39 -13.47 17.28
CA GLU A 160 27.62 -13.05 17.99
C GLU A 160 27.35 -12.63 19.44
N LYS A 161 26.13 -12.16 19.75
CA LYS A 161 25.76 -11.77 21.11
C LYS A 161 25.33 -13.01 21.89
N GLU A 162 25.97 -13.25 23.03
CA GLU A 162 25.58 -14.31 23.97
C GLU A 162 24.11 -14.13 24.37
N SER A 163 23.25 -15.02 23.88
CA SER A 163 21.90 -15.16 24.39
C SER A 163 21.99 -15.68 25.83
N LYS A 164 21.19 -15.11 26.74
CA LYS A 164 21.05 -15.63 28.11
C LYS A 164 20.84 -17.14 28.05
N ILE A 165 21.65 -17.91 28.78
CA ILE A 165 21.52 -19.36 28.86
C ILE A 165 20.21 -19.66 29.57
N ILE A 166 19.32 -20.41 28.92
CA ILE A 166 18.02 -20.82 29.44
C ILE A 166 17.96 -22.34 29.42
N GLY A 167 17.61 -22.93 30.56
CA GLY A 167 17.32 -24.35 30.70
C GLY A 167 15.83 -24.62 30.47
N ARG A 168 15.52 -25.70 29.75
CA ARG A 168 14.15 -26.21 29.61
C ARG A 168 14.05 -27.59 30.25
N ILE A 169 13.21 -27.70 31.27
CA ILE A 169 12.96 -28.96 31.99
C ILE A 169 11.59 -29.48 31.57
N ILE A 170 11.55 -30.73 31.15
CA ILE A 170 10.31 -31.46 30.91
C ILE A 170 9.99 -32.23 32.19
N MET A 171 8.87 -31.89 32.83
CA MET A 171 8.45 -32.46 34.12
C MET A 171 7.11 -33.19 33.95
N PRO A 172 6.94 -34.39 34.53
CA PRO A 172 5.66 -35.07 34.53
C PRO A 172 4.60 -34.30 35.33
N MET A 173 3.32 -34.50 35.02
CA MET A 173 2.22 -33.88 35.77
C MET A 173 2.23 -34.23 37.27
N GLN A 174 2.77 -35.39 37.65
CA GLN A 174 2.88 -35.80 39.05
C GLN A 174 3.85 -34.89 39.81
N GLY A 175 3.36 -34.19 40.83
CA GLY A 175 4.16 -33.29 41.66
C GLY A 175 4.29 -31.85 41.14
N SER A 176 3.73 -31.55 39.96
CA SER A 176 3.80 -30.21 39.35
C SER A 176 3.16 -29.11 40.21
N GLY A 177 2.11 -29.44 40.98
CA GLY A 177 1.40 -28.47 41.84
C GLY A 177 2.22 -27.86 42.97
N LYS A 178 3.40 -28.43 43.30
CA LYS A 178 4.32 -27.89 44.31
C LYS A 178 5.41 -26.98 43.71
N VAL A 179 5.51 -26.92 42.38
CA VAL A 179 6.53 -26.14 41.69
C VAL A 179 6.08 -24.69 41.58
N LYS A 180 6.95 -23.76 41.95
CA LYS A 180 6.70 -22.32 41.93
C LYS A 180 7.88 -21.58 41.33
N SER A 181 7.60 -20.45 40.70
CA SER A 181 8.66 -19.54 40.25
C SER A 181 9.54 -19.15 41.44
N GLY A 182 10.84 -19.11 41.20
CA GLY A 182 11.87 -18.76 42.16
C GLY A 182 12.50 -19.91 42.94
N GLN A 183 11.99 -21.14 42.80
CA GLN A 183 12.60 -22.33 43.44
C GLN A 183 13.98 -22.65 42.88
N LYS A 184 14.84 -23.20 43.74
CA LYS A 184 16.19 -23.64 43.37
C LYS A 184 16.13 -24.95 42.60
N VAL A 185 16.92 -25.06 41.54
CA VAL A 185 17.00 -26.27 40.70
C VAL A 185 18.45 -26.73 40.64
N ASN A 186 18.69 -28.02 40.93
CA ASN A 186 19.99 -28.65 40.74
C ASN A 186 19.99 -29.44 39.44
N ILE A 187 20.96 -29.19 38.57
CA ILE A 187 21.03 -29.78 37.23
C ILE A 187 22.32 -30.59 37.08
N LYS A 188 22.17 -31.84 36.66
CA LYS A 188 23.25 -32.79 36.39
C LYS A 188 23.33 -33.02 34.88
N PHE A 189 24.35 -32.50 34.22
CA PHE A 189 24.52 -32.67 32.78
C PHE A 189 25.13 -34.05 32.46
N TYR A 190 24.58 -34.74 31.46
CA TYR A 190 25.05 -36.09 31.10
C TYR A 190 26.48 -36.10 30.54
N ASN A 191 26.85 -35.05 29.82
CA ASN A 191 28.20 -34.90 29.26
C ASN A 191 29.25 -34.50 30.32
N PHE A 192 28.83 -34.28 31.58
CA PHE A 192 29.70 -33.88 32.69
C PHE A 192 29.31 -34.66 33.95
N PRO A 193 29.92 -35.84 34.20
CA PRO A 193 29.60 -36.69 35.34
C PRO A 193 29.60 -35.91 36.65
N TYR A 194 28.45 -35.88 37.33
CA TYR A 194 28.24 -35.01 38.49
C TYR A 194 29.17 -35.32 39.67
N MET A 195 29.72 -36.53 39.75
CA MET A 195 30.70 -36.93 40.76
C MET A 195 32.05 -36.23 40.59
N GLU A 196 32.42 -35.88 39.36
CA GLU A 196 33.71 -35.25 39.04
C GLU A 196 33.58 -33.73 38.83
N PHE A 197 32.47 -33.31 38.22
CA PHE A 197 32.26 -31.92 37.80
C PHE A 197 31.31 -31.17 38.71
N GLY A 198 30.52 -31.86 39.53
CA GLY A 198 29.49 -31.26 40.37
C GLY A 198 28.18 -31.01 39.62
N MET A 199 27.30 -30.22 40.23
CA MET A 199 25.98 -29.88 39.69
C MET A 199 25.88 -28.37 39.47
N VAL A 200 25.15 -27.97 38.44
CA VAL A 200 24.87 -26.54 38.19
C VAL A 200 23.58 -26.16 38.90
N THR A 201 23.61 -25.03 39.59
CA THR A 201 22.44 -24.46 40.26
C THR A 201 21.74 -23.46 39.35
N GLY A 202 20.45 -23.67 39.12
CA GLY A 202 19.55 -22.74 38.45
C GLY A 202 18.38 -22.30 39.35
N LYS A 203 17.55 -21.41 38.81
CA LYS A 203 16.32 -20.93 39.45
C LYS A 203 15.14 -21.04 38.50
N VAL A 204 14.00 -21.53 38.97
CA VAL A 204 12.78 -21.58 38.17
C VAL A 204 12.38 -20.15 37.81
N LYS A 205 12.32 -19.85 36.52
CA LYS A 205 11.89 -18.55 36.01
C LYS A 205 10.39 -18.55 35.74
N SER A 206 9.93 -19.50 34.94
CA SER A 206 8.53 -19.62 34.53
C SER A 206 8.10 -21.08 34.38
N ILE A 207 6.81 -21.33 34.47
CA ILE A 207 6.19 -22.64 34.26
C ILE A 207 5.18 -22.46 33.13
N SER A 208 5.30 -23.26 32.08
CA SER A 208 4.35 -23.23 30.95
C SER A 208 2.95 -23.58 31.44
N LEU A 209 1.97 -22.75 31.08
CA LEU A 209 0.55 -22.98 31.39
C LEU A 209 -0.07 -24.09 30.53
N ILE A 210 0.59 -24.47 29.43
CA ILE A 210 0.08 -25.45 28.47
C ILE A 210 0.87 -26.75 28.64
N SER A 211 0.18 -27.85 28.93
CA SER A 211 0.76 -29.20 28.95
C SER A 211 0.77 -29.80 27.55
N ASN A 212 1.90 -30.37 27.14
CA ASN A 212 1.94 -31.23 25.96
C ASN A 212 1.96 -32.68 26.44
N GLU A 213 0.93 -33.46 26.10
CA GLU A 213 0.89 -34.91 26.33
C GLU A 213 1.28 -35.33 27.77
N SER A 214 0.67 -34.72 28.79
CA SER A 214 0.89 -34.97 30.24
C SER A 214 2.20 -34.47 30.88
N ASN A 215 3.00 -33.68 30.15
CA ASN A 215 4.20 -33.02 30.69
C ASN A 215 4.07 -31.48 30.73
N TYR A 216 4.64 -30.87 31.76
CA TYR A 216 4.82 -29.42 31.88
C TYR A 216 6.26 -29.03 31.53
N VAL A 217 6.41 -27.89 30.86
CA VAL A 217 7.72 -27.31 30.57
C VAL A 217 8.03 -26.23 31.61
N VAL A 218 9.16 -26.37 32.29
CA VAL A 218 9.65 -25.38 33.26
C VAL A 218 10.89 -24.71 32.68
N GLU A 219 10.86 -23.38 32.63
CA GLU A 219 11.99 -22.55 32.21
C GLU A 219 12.87 -22.24 33.43
N VAL A 220 14.18 -22.49 33.29
CA VAL A 220 15.16 -22.25 34.35
C VAL A 220 16.21 -21.27 33.87
N GLU A 221 16.50 -20.28 34.70
CA GLU A 221 17.62 -19.36 34.50
C GLU A 221 18.84 -19.79 35.33
N PHE A 222 20.03 -19.38 34.89
CA PHE A 222 21.31 -19.68 35.54
C PHE A 222 21.96 -18.37 36.03
N PRO A 223 21.65 -17.89 37.24
CA PRO A 223 22.16 -16.61 37.75
C PRO A 223 23.69 -16.53 37.81
N ASN A 224 24.36 -17.66 38.04
CA ASN A 224 25.82 -17.77 38.14
C ASN A 224 26.43 -18.44 36.90
N GLY A 225 25.72 -18.45 35.77
CA GLY A 225 26.11 -19.20 34.56
C GLY A 225 26.21 -20.70 34.81
N LEU A 226 27.03 -21.39 34.00
CA LEU A 226 27.28 -22.84 34.12
C LEU A 226 28.37 -23.19 35.16
N LYS A 227 28.46 -22.40 36.25
CA LYS A 227 29.37 -22.69 37.35
C LYS A 227 28.77 -23.78 38.24
N THR A 228 29.52 -24.84 38.47
CA THR A 228 29.11 -25.96 39.32
C THR A 228 29.32 -25.64 40.79
N ASN A 229 28.67 -26.40 41.67
CA ASN A 229 28.89 -26.36 43.12
C ASN A 229 30.34 -26.69 43.54
N TYR A 230 31.14 -27.29 42.65
CA TYR A 230 32.59 -27.54 42.85
C TYR A 230 33.45 -26.38 42.34
N GLY A 231 32.84 -25.29 41.86
CA GLY A 231 33.54 -24.10 41.37
C GLY A 231 34.05 -24.20 39.94
N LYS A 232 33.83 -25.33 39.24
CA LYS A 232 34.22 -25.50 37.82
C LYS A 232 33.20 -24.80 36.91
N VAL A 233 33.66 -24.16 35.84
CA VAL A 233 32.78 -23.56 34.82
C VAL A 233 32.70 -24.52 33.65
N LEU A 234 31.49 -25.01 33.33
CA LEU A 234 31.29 -25.91 32.20
C LEU A 234 31.23 -25.09 30.89
N PRO A 235 31.92 -25.52 29.81
CA PRO A 235 31.80 -24.88 28.51
C PRO A 235 30.38 -25.07 27.97
N PHE A 236 29.76 -23.98 27.51
CA PHE A 236 28.42 -24.02 26.94
C PHE A 236 28.44 -24.74 25.59
N ASN A 237 27.52 -25.67 25.40
CA ASN A 237 27.25 -26.31 24.11
C ASN A 237 25.72 -26.32 23.87
N GLN A 238 25.30 -26.15 22.61
CA GLN A 238 23.88 -26.00 22.25
C GLN A 238 23.03 -27.26 22.52
N GLU A 239 23.67 -28.41 22.79
CA GLU A 239 23.00 -29.70 23.06
C GLU A 239 23.35 -30.30 24.44
N MET A 240 23.45 -29.48 25.49
CA MET A 240 23.66 -29.99 26.85
C MET A 240 22.36 -30.61 27.42
N LYS A 241 22.31 -31.94 27.50
CA LYS A 241 21.21 -32.69 28.15
C LYS A 241 21.59 -33.12 29.56
N GLY A 242 20.59 -33.30 30.43
CA GLY A 242 20.81 -33.66 31.82
C GLY A 242 19.52 -33.98 32.57
N SER A 243 19.67 -34.36 33.84
CA SER A 243 18.56 -34.49 34.78
C SER A 243 18.51 -33.27 35.71
N ALA A 244 17.30 -32.91 36.14
CA ALA A 244 17.08 -31.74 36.99
C ALA A 244 16.20 -32.09 38.18
N GLU A 245 16.58 -31.55 39.35
CA GLU A 245 15.88 -31.72 40.61
C GLU A 245 15.41 -30.35 41.10
N ILE A 246 14.09 -30.13 41.16
CA ILE A 246 13.49 -28.88 41.65
C ILE A 246 13.24 -29.02 43.16
N ILE A 247 13.81 -28.10 43.93
CA ILE A 247 13.66 -28.09 45.39
C ILE A 247 12.35 -27.36 45.74
N THR A 248 11.33 -28.12 46.16
CA THR A 248 9.97 -27.61 46.37
C THR A 248 9.75 -26.98 47.74
N GLU A 249 10.29 -27.60 48.80
CA GLU A 249 10.14 -27.17 50.20
C GLU A 249 11.41 -27.52 51.00
N ASP A 250 11.76 -26.67 51.96
CA ASP A 250 12.84 -26.93 52.93
C ASP A 250 12.21 -27.47 54.22
N ILE A 251 12.21 -28.79 54.37
CA ILE A 251 11.57 -29.47 55.51
C ILE A 251 12.66 -29.92 56.48
N ARG A 252 12.53 -29.52 57.75
CA ARG A 252 13.44 -30.00 58.81
C ARG A 252 13.28 -31.50 58.99
N LEU A 253 14.39 -32.21 59.20
CA LEU A 253 14.41 -33.69 59.31
C LEU A 253 13.40 -34.23 60.35
N LEU A 254 13.28 -33.55 61.49
CA LEU A 254 12.31 -33.89 62.53
C LEU A 254 10.85 -33.72 62.05
N GLU A 255 10.53 -32.65 61.31
CA GLU A 255 9.18 -32.43 60.76
C GLU A 255 8.79 -33.52 59.75
N ARG A 256 9.73 -34.00 58.95
CA ARG A 256 9.51 -35.11 58.01
C ARG A 256 9.10 -36.40 58.72
N PHE A 257 9.59 -36.62 59.95
CA PHE A 257 9.29 -37.81 60.76
C PHE A 257 7.90 -37.74 61.43
N PHE A 258 7.46 -36.54 61.85
CA PHE A 258 6.17 -36.36 62.55
C PHE A 258 4.99 -36.06 61.61
N ASN A 259 5.22 -35.63 60.37
CA ASN A 259 4.16 -35.36 59.38
C ASN A 259 3.23 -36.56 59.09
N PRO A 260 3.72 -37.82 58.97
CA PRO A 260 2.85 -39.00 58.80
C PRO A 260 1.96 -39.25 60.02
N ILE A 261 2.49 -39.02 61.23
CA ILE A 261 1.79 -39.23 62.50
C ILE A 261 0.67 -38.19 62.67
N LYS A 262 0.95 -36.93 62.35
CA LYS A 262 -0.06 -35.85 62.32
C LYS A 262 -1.18 -36.13 61.33
N ALA A 263 -0.88 -36.71 60.17
CA ALA A 263 -1.89 -37.06 59.17
C ALA A 263 -2.84 -38.18 59.64
N ILE A 264 -2.35 -39.14 60.45
CA ILE A 264 -3.16 -40.23 61.02
C ILE A 264 -4.07 -39.71 62.14
N ILE A 265 -3.56 -38.85 63.02
CA ILE A 265 -4.35 -38.27 64.14
C ILE A 265 -5.47 -37.35 63.61
N LYS A 266 -5.23 -36.63 62.51
CA LYS A 266 -6.26 -35.78 61.87
C LYS A 266 -7.32 -36.54 61.07
N LYS A 267 -7.13 -37.85 60.84
CA LYS A 267 -8.07 -38.71 60.10
C LYS A 267 -9.04 -39.45 61.05
N ASN A 268 -8.74 -39.46 62.34
CA ASN A 268 -9.53 -40.11 63.41
C ASN A 268 -10.15 -39.09 64.39
N LEU A 269 -10.32 -37.84 63.94
CA LEU A 269 -11.08 -36.77 64.62
C LEU A 269 -12.13 -36.24 63.63
#